data_AF-A0A5N3SAH9-F1
#
_entry.id   AF-A0A5N3SAH9-F1
#
_cell.length_a   1.000
_cell.length_b   1.000
_cell.length_c   1.000
_cell.angle_alpha   90.00
_cell.angle_beta   90.00
_cell.angle_gamma   90.00
#
_symmetry.space_group_name_H-M   'P 1'
#
loop_
_entity.id
_entity.type
_entity.pdbx_description
1 polymer ?
#
loop_
_entity_poly.entity_id
_entity_poly.type
_entity_poly.pdbx_seq_one_letter_code
_entity_poly.pdbx_strand_id
1 'polypeptide(L)'
;MKRLCVALLLASTSTFSFAAESLTGNQQCLAEKYDAYIDASLNWYSDLADLTAAQYPELEEVSQWFLEGRKHHFELNRAAVRYYLVNDSSKVATEQSVEGWLKLEQHDIKALSQRDDELGKIAKTTFDDRQSKPHAQNYELRSAFAELLSHPKQIDTALQRYNQSIAKVENTQCK
;
A
#
# COMPACT_ATOMS: atom_id res chain seq x y z
N MET A 1 -63.98 -8.02 -0.97
CA MET A 1 -62.86 -8.59 -0.16
C MET A 1 -62.05 -9.54 -1.03
N LYS A 2 -60.74 -9.28 -1.19
CA LYS A 2 -59.63 -10.17 -1.58
C LYS A 2 -58.48 -9.27 -2.04
N ARG A 3 -57.75 -8.70 -1.08
CA ARG A 3 -56.42 -9.13 -0.57
C ARG A 3 -55.30 -8.73 -1.53
N LEU A 4 -54.64 -7.63 -1.14
CA LEU A 4 -53.33 -7.19 -1.60
C LEU A 4 -52.29 -8.29 -1.40
N CYS A 5 -51.49 -8.56 -2.41
CA CYS A 5 -50.21 -9.24 -2.28
C CYS A 5 -49.12 -8.29 -2.80
N VAL A 6 -48.60 -7.45 -1.89
CA VAL A 6 -47.34 -6.73 -2.12
C VAL A 6 -46.23 -7.75 -1.91
N ALA A 7 -45.59 -8.17 -3.00
CA ALA A 7 -44.37 -8.94 -2.94
C ALA A 7 -43.23 -7.99 -2.55
N LEU A 8 -42.74 -8.10 -1.31
CA LEU A 8 -41.47 -7.50 -0.91
C LEU A 8 -40.34 -8.28 -1.58
N LEU A 9 -39.75 -7.70 -2.63
CA LEU A 9 -38.42 -8.06 -3.10
C LEU A 9 -37.43 -7.58 -2.04
N LEU A 10 -37.02 -8.50 -1.16
CA LEU A 10 -35.80 -8.33 -0.38
C LEU A 10 -34.63 -8.35 -1.37
N ALA A 11 -34.19 -7.16 -1.76
CA ALA A 11 -32.89 -6.97 -2.38
C ALA A 11 -31.84 -7.37 -1.35
N SER A 12 -31.41 -8.63 -1.39
CA SER A 12 -30.18 -9.06 -0.77
C SER A 12 -29.03 -8.41 -1.54
N THR A 13 -28.76 -7.14 -1.26
CA THR A 13 -27.46 -6.55 -1.56
C THR A 13 -26.47 -7.30 -0.66
N SER A 14 -25.79 -8.29 -1.23
CA SER A 14 -24.64 -8.93 -0.63
C SER A 14 -23.57 -7.85 -0.45
N THR A 15 -23.63 -7.14 0.67
CA THR A 15 -22.48 -6.37 1.16
C THR A 15 -21.39 -7.39 1.41
N PHE A 16 -20.33 -7.32 0.62
CA PHE A 16 -19.07 -7.98 0.89
C PHE A 16 -18.51 -7.40 2.20
N SER A 17 -18.98 -7.94 3.33
CA SER A 17 -18.35 -7.72 4.63
C SER A 17 -17.01 -8.46 4.60
N PHE A 18 -15.97 -7.76 4.17
CA PHE A 18 -14.60 -8.20 4.36
C PHE A 18 -14.30 -8.36 5.85
N ALA A 19 -13.21 -9.06 6.18
CA ALA A 19 -12.66 -9.29 7.51
C ALA A 19 -12.27 -8.00 8.26
N ALA A 20 -13.23 -7.10 8.47
CA ALA A 20 -13.19 -5.97 9.38
C ALA A 20 -13.58 -6.38 10.81
N GLU A 21 -13.77 -7.68 11.08
CA GLU A 21 -14.38 -8.18 12.31
C GLU A 21 -13.41 -8.44 13.48
N SER A 22 -12.14 -8.02 13.42
CA SER A 22 -11.20 -8.30 14.54
C SER A 22 -10.29 -7.16 15.00
N LEU A 23 -10.37 -5.96 14.43
CA LEU A 23 -9.67 -4.80 14.97
C LEU A 23 -10.53 -4.13 16.03
N THR A 24 -9.99 -3.96 17.24
CA THR A 24 -10.70 -3.31 18.35
C THR A 24 -9.98 -2.03 18.75
N GLY A 25 -10.75 -0.97 19.02
CA GLY A 25 -10.28 0.30 19.59
C GLY A 25 -8.93 0.78 19.04
N ASN A 26 -7.88 0.63 19.86
CA ASN A 26 -6.51 1.02 19.53
C ASN A 26 -5.98 0.40 18.23
N GLN A 27 -6.25 -0.89 17.99
CA GLN A 27 -5.76 -1.61 16.82
C GLN A 27 -6.29 -1.00 15.52
N GLN A 28 -7.54 -0.53 15.51
CA GLN A 28 -8.13 0.15 14.36
C GLN A 28 -7.42 1.47 14.08
N CYS A 29 -7.15 2.27 15.11
CA CYS A 29 -6.38 3.51 14.95
C CYS A 29 -4.97 3.24 14.42
N LEU A 30 -4.27 2.23 14.96
CA LEU A 30 -2.93 1.86 14.51
C LEU A 30 -2.95 1.42 13.03
N ALA A 31 -3.92 0.59 12.64
CA ALA A 31 -4.11 0.19 11.25
C ALA A 31 -4.34 1.40 10.33
N GLU A 32 -5.24 2.32 10.70
CA GLU A 32 -5.51 3.53 9.92
C GLU A 32 -4.30 4.47 9.84
N LYS A 33 -3.52 4.59 10.93
CA LYS A 33 -2.26 5.33 10.94
C LYS A 33 -1.28 4.74 9.92
N TYR A 34 -1.15 3.42 9.88
CA TYR A 34 -0.28 2.75 8.92
C TYR A 34 -0.82 2.86 7.48
N ASP A 35 -2.12 2.70 7.27
CA ASP A 35 -2.75 2.88 5.95
C ASP A 35 -2.48 4.28 5.38
N ALA A 36 -2.57 5.32 6.21
CA ALA A 36 -2.28 6.69 5.82
C ALA A 36 -0.79 6.92 5.47
N TYR A 37 0.13 6.23 6.16
CA TYR A 37 1.54 6.19 5.76
C TYR A 37 1.72 5.54 4.38
N ILE A 38 1.03 4.43 4.14
CA ILE A 38 1.05 3.73 2.85
C ILE A 38 0.51 4.63 1.74
N ASP A 39 -0.62 5.30 1.95
CA ASP A 39 -1.21 6.22 0.97
C ASP A 39 -0.26 7.39 0.66
N ALA A 40 0.37 7.98 1.69
CA ALA A 40 1.36 9.03 1.50
C ALA A 40 2.54 8.55 0.65
N SER A 41 3.03 7.34 0.94
CA SER A 41 4.14 6.72 0.22
C SER A 41 3.80 6.41 -1.23
N LEU A 42 2.61 5.86 -1.50
CA LEU A 42 2.16 5.57 -2.86
C LEU A 42 1.97 6.84 -3.69
N ASN A 43 1.40 7.88 -3.11
CA ASN A 43 1.28 9.18 -3.76
C ASN A 43 2.65 9.77 -4.11
N TRP A 44 3.63 9.64 -3.22
CA TRP A 44 5.01 10.07 -3.49
C TRP A 44 5.62 9.34 -4.69
N TYR A 45 5.51 8.01 -4.74
CA TYR A 45 6.02 7.25 -5.90
C TYR A 45 5.24 7.53 -7.19
N SER A 46 3.93 7.76 -7.11
CA SER A 46 3.13 8.18 -8.26
C SER A 46 3.59 9.54 -8.79
N ASP A 47 3.76 10.54 -7.92
CA ASP A 47 4.25 11.86 -8.31
C ASP A 47 5.64 11.76 -8.98
N LEU A 48 6.55 10.92 -8.45
CA LEU A 48 7.87 10.70 -9.06
C LEU A 48 7.78 10.04 -10.44
N ALA A 49 6.93 9.03 -10.60
CA ALA A 49 6.69 8.36 -11.87
C ALA A 49 6.14 9.33 -12.92
N ASP A 50 5.12 10.11 -12.55
CA ASP A 50 4.48 11.09 -13.42
C ASP A 50 5.44 12.21 -13.84
N LEU A 51 6.20 12.77 -12.89
CA LEU A 51 7.22 13.79 -13.18
C LEU A 51 8.30 13.25 -14.12
N THR A 52 8.74 12.02 -13.90
CA THR A 52 9.76 11.37 -14.73
C THR A 52 9.24 11.12 -16.14
N ALA A 53 8.03 10.59 -16.29
CA ALA A 53 7.45 10.32 -17.60
C ALA A 53 7.07 11.61 -18.35
N ALA A 54 6.72 12.69 -17.64
CA ALA A 54 6.53 14.00 -18.24
C ALA A 54 7.84 14.57 -18.83
N GLN A 55 8.99 14.29 -18.19
CA GLN A 55 10.30 14.72 -18.67
C GLN A 55 10.88 13.77 -19.74
N TYR A 56 10.61 12.47 -19.61
CA TYR A 56 11.10 11.40 -20.47
C TYR A 56 9.92 10.50 -20.91
N PRO A 57 9.13 10.91 -21.93
CA PRO A 57 7.93 10.17 -22.34
C PRO A 57 8.19 8.72 -22.76
N GLU A 58 9.41 8.42 -23.24
CA GLU A 58 9.86 7.06 -23.56
C GLU A 58 10.00 6.15 -22.32
N LEU A 59 9.96 6.71 -21.11
CA LEU A 59 10.00 5.99 -19.84
C LEU A 59 8.62 5.79 -19.21
N GLU A 60 7.52 6.22 -19.85
CA GLU A 60 6.16 6.05 -19.31
C GLU A 60 5.85 4.60 -18.94
N GLU A 61 6.07 3.66 -19.86
CA GLU A 61 5.75 2.23 -19.63
C GLU A 61 6.53 1.67 -18.42
N VAL A 62 7.83 1.96 -18.34
CA VAL A 62 8.65 1.47 -17.23
C VAL A 62 8.33 2.17 -15.91
N SER A 63 7.91 3.44 -15.94
CA SER A 63 7.44 4.17 -14.78
C SER A 63 6.16 3.55 -14.20
N GLN A 64 5.20 3.19 -15.06
CA GLN A 64 3.98 2.50 -14.62
C GLN A 64 4.27 1.07 -14.12
N TRP A 65 5.17 0.33 -14.78
CA TRP A 65 5.63 -0.97 -14.30
C TRP A 65 6.26 -0.87 -12.91
N PHE A 66 7.10 0.12 -12.68
CA PHE A 66 7.70 0.39 -11.37
C PHE A 66 6.62 0.73 -10.33
N LEU A 67 5.67 1.60 -10.65
CA LEU A 67 4.61 2.03 -9.75
C LEU A 67 3.72 0.85 -9.32
N GLU A 68 3.37 -0.04 -10.25
CA GLU A 68 2.58 -1.23 -9.93
C GLU A 68 3.33 -2.18 -8.97
N GLY A 69 4.63 -2.38 -9.19
CA GLY A 69 5.47 -3.14 -8.24
C GLY A 69 5.55 -2.47 -6.85
N ARG A 70 5.59 -1.13 -6.78
CA ARG A 70 5.50 -0.40 -5.49
C ARG A 70 4.14 -0.60 -4.84
N LYS A 71 3.06 -0.56 -5.61
CA LYS A 71 1.69 -0.78 -5.14
C LYS A 71 1.54 -2.17 -4.53
N HIS A 72 1.96 -3.23 -5.22
CA HIS A 72 1.92 -4.59 -4.66
C HIS A 72 2.70 -4.69 -3.34
N HIS A 73 3.91 -4.14 -3.29
CA HIS A 73 4.71 -4.11 -2.08
C HIS A 73 4.02 -3.42 -0.90
N PHE A 74 3.43 -2.25 -1.14
CA PHE A 74 2.79 -1.46 -0.10
C PHE A 74 1.44 -2.04 0.35
N GLU A 75 0.65 -2.63 -0.57
CA GLU A 75 -0.58 -3.33 -0.22
C GLU A 75 -0.30 -4.60 0.59
N LEU A 76 0.81 -5.30 0.31
CA LEU A 76 1.27 -6.38 1.19
C LEU A 76 1.57 -5.87 2.59
N ASN A 77 2.33 -4.78 2.72
CA ASN A 77 2.65 -4.22 4.03
C ASN A 77 1.38 -3.78 4.78
N ARG A 78 0.44 -3.14 4.09
CA ARG A 78 -0.87 -2.76 4.62
C ARG A 78 -1.62 -3.97 5.18
N ALA A 79 -1.78 -5.01 4.37
CA ALA A 79 -2.47 -6.22 4.78
C ALA A 79 -1.74 -6.93 5.93
N ALA A 80 -0.41 -6.98 5.89
CA ALA A 80 0.41 -7.60 6.92
C ALA A 80 0.32 -6.87 8.27
N VAL A 81 0.38 -5.53 8.32
CA VAL A 81 0.21 -4.79 9.58
C VAL A 81 -1.18 -5.03 10.16
N ARG A 82 -2.23 -4.93 9.35
CA ARG A 82 -3.61 -5.22 9.79
C ARG A 82 -3.73 -6.64 10.36
N TYR A 83 -3.13 -7.63 9.70
CA TYR A 83 -3.10 -9.00 10.17
C TYR A 83 -2.33 -9.14 11.51
N TYR A 84 -1.12 -8.60 11.59
CA TYR A 84 -0.26 -8.77 12.76
C TYR A 84 -0.75 -8.01 13.99
N LEU A 85 -1.38 -6.83 13.83
CA LEU A 85 -2.01 -6.13 14.96
C LEU A 85 -3.03 -6.99 15.72
N VAL A 86 -3.63 -7.97 15.04
CA VAL A 86 -4.60 -8.91 15.63
C VAL A 86 -3.94 -10.23 16.04
N ASN A 87 -3.09 -10.79 15.17
CA ASN A 87 -2.65 -12.18 15.28
C ASN A 87 -1.28 -12.35 15.95
N ASP A 88 -0.40 -11.35 15.85
CA ASP A 88 0.94 -11.35 16.46
C ASP A 88 1.49 -9.91 16.50
N SER A 89 1.08 -9.14 17.51
CA SER A 89 1.44 -7.72 17.61
C SER A 89 2.94 -7.49 17.80
N SER A 90 3.71 -8.51 18.19
CA SER A 90 5.17 -8.43 18.29
C SER A 90 5.85 -8.19 16.94
N LYS A 91 5.15 -8.42 15.83
CA LYS A 91 5.60 -8.16 14.46
C LYS A 91 5.38 -6.72 14.00
N VAL A 92 4.73 -5.88 14.82
CA VAL A 92 4.46 -4.48 14.50
C VAL A 92 5.08 -3.59 15.59
N ALA A 93 6.22 -2.98 15.25
CA ALA A 93 7.02 -2.15 16.16
C ALA A 93 6.41 -0.75 16.36
N THR A 94 5.23 -0.67 16.99
CA THR A 94 4.45 0.57 17.15
C THR A 94 5.14 1.68 17.97
N GLU A 95 6.22 1.34 18.66
CA GLU A 95 7.09 2.27 19.37
C GLU A 95 8.09 3.02 18.48
N GLN A 96 8.26 2.59 17.22
CA GLN A 96 9.11 3.25 16.21
C GLN A 96 8.31 4.27 15.38
N SER A 97 9.02 5.03 14.53
CA SER A 97 8.38 5.79 13.45
C SER A 97 7.53 4.85 12.58
N VAL A 98 6.45 5.36 12.00
CA VAL A 98 5.46 4.51 11.30
C VAL A 98 6.08 3.71 10.14
N GLU A 99 7.10 4.27 9.50
CA GLU A 99 7.88 3.61 8.44
C GLU A 99 8.64 2.37 8.91
N GLY A 100 9.01 2.32 10.20
CA GLY A 100 9.76 1.24 10.83
C GLY A 100 8.89 0.14 11.45
N TRP A 101 7.56 0.30 11.46
CA TRP A 101 6.66 -0.63 12.15
C TRP A 101 6.74 -2.06 11.64
N LEU A 102 6.90 -2.24 10.32
CA LEU A 102 6.90 -3.55 9.69
C LEU A 102 8.20 -3.75 8.90
N LYS A 103 8.88 -4.85 9.18
CA LYS A 103 10.01 -5.34 8.38
C LYS A 103 9.71 -6.74 7.90
N LEU A 104 9.45 -6.87 6.60
CA LEU A 104 9.30 -8.16 5.92
C LEU A 104 10.52 -8.43 5.05
N GLU A 105 11.28 -9.46 5.38
CA GLU A 105 12.38 -9.94 4.56
C GLU A 105 11.86 -10.88 3.46
N GLN A 106 12.73 -11.24 2.51
CA GLN A 106 12.33 -12.11 1.40
C GLN A 106 11.81 -13.47 1.87
N HIS A 107 12.38 -14.01 2.95
CA HIS A 107 11.95 -15.29 3.50
C HIS A 107 10.55 -15.18 4.17
N ASP A 108 10.23 -14.06 4.82
CA ASP A 108 8.90 -13.80 5.37
C ASP A 108 7.85 -13.73 4.26
N ILE A 109 8.14 -12.99 3.19
CA ILE A 109 7.22 -12.83 2.06
C ILE A 109 6.97 -14.16 1.35
N LYS A 110 8.03 -14.97 1.19
CA LYS A 110 7.91 -16.34 0.67
C LYS A 110 7.04 -17.21 1.56
N ALA A 111 7.16 -17.09 2.88
CA ALA A 111 6.33 -17.85 3.81
C ALA A 111 4.86 -17.41 3.75
N LEU A 112 4.62 -16.10 3.75
CA LEU A 112 3.27 -15.53 3.57
C LEU A 112 2.64 -15.98 2.25
N SER A 113 3.40 -16.03 1.16
CA SER A 113 2.88 -16.44 -0.15
C SER A 113 2.46 -17.90 -0.25
N GLN A 114 2.74 -18.74 0.75
CA GLN A 114 2.27 -20.14 0.81
C GLN A 114 0.91 -20.28 1.50
N ARG A 115 0.32 -19.19 1.99
CA ARG A 115 -1.01 -19.21 2.62
C ARG A 115 -2.09 -19.25 1.54
N ASP A 116 -3.21 -19.90 1.87
CA ASP A 116 -4.38 -19.99 0.98
C ASP A 116 -5.44 -18.91 1.25
N ASP A 117 -5.13 -17.93 2.10
CA ASP A 117 -6.01 -16.82 2.43
C ASP A 117 -5.67 -15.54 1.64
N GLU A 118 -6.40 -14.46 1.90
CA GLU A 118 -6.25 -13.22 1.14
C GLU A 118 -4.87 -12.58 1.32
N LEU A 119 -4.31 -12.62 2.53
CA LEU A 119 -2.93 -12.18 2.78
C LEU A 119 -1.93 -13.02 1.97
N GLY A 120 -2.17 -14.33 1.85
CA GLY A 120 -1.38 -15.22 1.01
C GLY A 120 -1.39 -14.84 -0.47
N LYS A 121 -2.56 -14.51 -1.02
CA LYS A 121 -2.68 -14.05 -2.42
C LYS A 121 -1.93 -12.74 -2.65
N ILE A 122 -2.08 -11.77 -1.76
CA ILE A 122 -1.38 -10.48 -1.85
C ILE A 122 0.14 -10.68 -1.76
N ALA A 123 0.60 -11.50 -0.81
CA ALA A 123 2.01 -11.83 -0.65
C ALA A 123 2.57 -12.58 -1.87
N LYS A 124 1.76 -13.45 -2.49
CA LYS A 124 2.14 -14.16 -3.71
C LYS A 124 2.38 -13.20 -4.88
N THR A 125 1.53 -12.20 -5.09
CA THR A 125 1.78 -11.18 -6.12
C THR A 125 3.12 -10.48 -5.90
N THR A 126 3.39 -10.00 -4.69
CA THR A 126 4.67 -9.34 -4.37
C THR A 126 5.87 -10.29 -4.50
N PHE A 127 5.71 -11.56 -4.14
CA PHE A 127 6.75 -12.57 -4.30
C PHE A 127 7.07 -12.82 -5.77
N ASP A 128 6.04 -12.98 -6.59
CA ASP A 128 6.15 -13.24 -8.03
C ASP A 128 6.78 -12.03 -8.76
N ASP A 129 6.43 -10.79 -8.40
CA ASP A 129 7.09 -9.58 -8.92
C ASP A 129 8.60 -9.63 -8.73
N ARG A 130 9.07 -10.07 -7.56
CA ARG A 130 10.51 -10.19 -7.25
C ARG A 130 11.20 -11.31 -8.02
N GLN A 131 10.45 -12.31 -8.49
CA GLN A 131 10.98 -13.38 -9.33
C GLN A 131 10.89 -13.03 -10.83
N SER A 132 10.13 -11.99 -11.19
CA SER A 132 9.91 -11.61 -12.57
C SER A 132 11.19 -11.08 -13.23
N LYS A 133 11.23 -11.18 -14.56
CA LYS A 133 12.27 -10.52 -15.35
C LYS A 133 12.07 -9.01 -15.25
N PRO A 134 13.09 -8.22 -14.85
CA PRO A 134 12.97 -6.77 -14.82
C PRO A 134 12.64 -6.18 -16.19
N HIS A 135 11.91 -5.06 -16.19
CA HIS A 135 11.65 -4.29 -17.40
C HIS A 135 12.97 -3.88 -18.07
N ALA A 136 13.02 -3.89 -19.41
CA ALA A 136 14.25 -3.65 -20.17
C ALA A 136 14.88 -2.28 -19.85
N GLN A 137 14.03 -1.26 -19.63
CA GLN A 137 14.43 0.12 -19.31
C GLN A 137 14.57 0.41 -17.80
N ASN A 138 14.64 -0.62 -16.94
CA ASN A 138 14.69 -0.41 -15.48
C ASN A 138 15.93 0.38 -15.04
N TYR A 139 17.06 0.25 -15.75
CA TYR A 139 18.26 1.03 -15.42
C TYR A 139 18.10 2.51 -15.78
N GLU A 140 17.54 2.79 -16.95
CA GLU A 140 17.25 4.12 -17.47
C GLU A 140 16.28 4.86 -16.54
N LEU A 141 15.21 4.18 -16.09
CA LEU A 141 14.29 4.73 -15.10
C LEU A 141 15.02 5.10 -13.80
N ARG A 142 15.88 4.21 -13.27
CA ARG A 142 16.63 4.47 -12.04
C ARG A 142 17.57 5.66 -12.17
N SER A 143 18.21 5.81 -13.33
CA SER A 143 19.02 6.98 -13.64
C SER A 143 18.19 8.26 -13.73
N ALA A 144 17.02 8.21 -14.37
CA ALA A 144 16.10 9.34 -14.46
C ALA A 144 15.57 9.76 -13.08
N PHE A 145 15.22 8.81 -12.20
CA PHE A 145 14.87 9.11 -10.81
C PHE A 145 16.03 9.74 -10.03
N ALA A 146 17.25 9.24 -10.19
CA ALA A 146 18.42 9.81 -9.51
C ALA A 146 18.64 11.28 -9.94
N GLU A 147 18.45 11.56 -11.23
CA GLU A 147 18.52 12.92 -11.76
C GLU A 147 17.38 13.81 -11.24
N LEU A 148 16.13 13.33 -11.27
CA LEU A 148 14.99 14.07 -10.75
C LEU A 148 15.16 14.43 -9.26
N LEU A 149 15.62 13.47 -8.46
CA LEU A 149 15.83 13.63 -7.02
C LEU A 149 17.03 14.52 -6.67
N SER A 150 17.98 14.73 -7.58
CA SER A 150 19.09 15.68 -7.40
C SER A 150 18.68 17.13 -7.67
N HIS A 151 17.49 17.35 -8.22
CA HIS A 151 16.93 18.66 -8.57
C HIS A 151 15.71 19.00 -7.68
N PRO A 152 15.90 19.40 -6.41
CA PRO A 152 14.82 19.54 -5.43
C PRO A 152 13.70 20.50 -5.85
N LYS A 153 13.98 21.49 -6.70
CA LYS A 153 12.96 22.40 -7.24
C LYS A 153 11.95 21.70 -8.16
N GLN A 154 12.34 20.62 -8.84
CA GLN A 154 11.47 19.87 -9.75
C GLN A 154 10.47 19.00 -8.98
N ILE A 155 10.83 18.60 -7.76
CA ILE A 155 9.99 17.74 -6.89
C ILE A 155 9.34 18.51 -5.74
N ASP A 156 9.54 19.82 -5.60
CA ASP A 156 9.17 20.59 -4.40
C ASP A 156 7.69 20.43 -4.03
N THR A 157 6.78 20.54 -5.00
CA THR A 157 5.34 20.38 -4.74
C THR A 157 4.98 18.96 -4.27
N ALA A 158 5.56 17.93 -4.89
CA ALA A 158 5.34 16.54 -4.50
C ALA A 158 5.94 16.25 -3.12
N LEU A 159 7.15 16.74 -2.87
CA LEU A 159 7.88 16.55 -1.62
C LEU A 159 7.18 17.24 -0.45
N GLN A 160 6.69 18.48 -0.65
CA GLN A 160 5.91 19.18 0.37
C GLN A 160 4.62 18.45 0.72
N ARG A 161 3.90 17.93 -0.29
CA ARG A 161 2.68 17.14 -0.08
C ARG A 161 2.98 15.87 0.72
N TYR A 162 4.03 15.13 0.34
CA TYR A 162 4.48 13.95 1.08
C TYR A 162 4.83 14.30 2.54
N ASN A 163 5.67 15.31 2.76
CA ASN A 163 6.10 15.74 4.09
C ASN A 163 4.92 16.17 4.98
N GLN A 164 3.93 16.87 4.42
CA GLN A 164 2.72 17.25 5.15
C GLN A 164 1.89 16.01 5.56
N SER A 165 1.74 15.06 4.64
CA SER A 165 1.05 13.78 4.93
C SER A 165 1.77 12.98 6.02
N ILE A 166 3.10 12.83 5.92
CA ILE A 166 3.89 12.11 6.94
C ILE A 166 3.82 12.83 8.29
N ALA A 167 3.94 14.16 8.32
CA ALA A 167 3.79 14.92 9.57
C ALA A 167 2.41 14.71 10.21
N LYS A 168 1.34 14.63 9.41
CA LYS A 168 0.00 14.30 9.92
C LYS A 168 -0.06 12.89 10.49
N VAL A 169 0.50 11.90 9.78
CA VAL A 169 0.53 10.50 10.22
C VAL A 169 1.29 10.37 11.54
N GLU A 170 2.49 10.95 11.65
CA GLU A 170 3.31 10.86 12.85
C GLU A 170 2.61 11.47 14.07
N ASN A 171 1.88 12.57 13.88
CA ASN A 171 1.10 13.22 14.93
C ASN A 171 -0.19 12.48 15.32
N THR A 172 -0.62 11.45 14.58
CA THR A 172 -1.76 10.62 14.97
C THR A 172 -1.41 9.82 16.24
N GLN A 173 -2.20 10.04 17.30
CA GLN A 173 -2.08 9.32 18.57
C GLN A 173 -3.16 8.26 18.68
N CYS A 174 -2.74 7.01 18.85
CA CYS A 174 -3.61 5.88 19.13
C CYS A 174 -3.58 5.55 20.63
N LYS A 175 -4.74 5.24 21.21
CA LYS A 175 -4.96 5.07 22.65
C LYS A 175 -5.33 3.64 22.98
#